data_AF-A0A662PYU2-F1
#
_entry.id   AF-A0A662PYU2-F1
#
_cell.length_a   1.000
_cell.length_b   1.000
_cell.length_c   1.000
_cell.angle_alpha   90.00
_cell.angle_beta   90.00
_cell.angle_gamma   90.00
#
_symmetry.space_group_name_H-M   'P 1'
#
loop_
_entity.id
_entity.type
_entity.pdbx_description
1 polymer ?
#
loop_
_entity_poly.entity_id
_entity_poly.type
_entity_poly.pdbx_seq_one_letter_code
_entity_poly.pdbx_strand_id
1 'polypeptide(L)'
;TFYISKNDSPEVLAELAKRYGIKLRFDRNRTRCPVCNSPLKLVNDKPREEWICPNCGKRYWRGSHWRNIMKTIKDAGERLASSEA
;
A
#
# COMPACT_ATOMS: atom_id res chain seq x y z
N THR A 1 12.34 17.16 11.53
CA THR A 1 11.27 17.15 10.50
C THR A 1 11.85 16.76 9.16
N PHE A 2 11.22 15.83 8.45
CA PHE A 2 11.64 15.43 7.10
C PHE A 2 10.55 15.82 6.11
N TYR A 3 10.94 16.58 5.09
CA TYR A 3 10.05 17.04 4.03
C TYR A 3 10.54 16.49 2.70
N ILE A 4 9.62 15.97 1.89
CA ILE A 4 9.89 15.49 0.54
C ILE A 4 9.24 16.48 -0.42
N SER A 5 10.05 17.14 -1.25
CA SER A 5 9.59 18.15 -2.20
C SER A 5 9.02 17.57 -3.50
N LYS A 6 9.21 16.27 -3.75
CA LYS A 6 8.77 15.57 -4.96
C LYS A 6 7.27 15.29 -4.88
N ASN A 7 6.60 15.26 -6.03
CA ASN A 7 5.17 14.99 -6.15
C ASN A 7 4.85 13.73 -6.98
N ASP A 8 5.85 12.86 -7.17
CA ASP A 8 5.68 11.57 -7.83
C ASP A 8 5.57 10.46 -6.78
N SER A 9 4.45 9.74 -6.78
CA SER A 9 4.14 8.77 -5.72
C SER A 9 5.21 7.66 -5.59
N PRO A 10 5.67 7.00 -6.68
CA PRO A 10 6.69 5.98 -6.51
C PRO A 10 8.08 6.52 -6.12
N GLU A 11 8.48 7.73 -6.52
CA GLU A 11 9.71 8.37 -6.01
C GLU A 11 9.62 8.67 -4.51
N VAL A 12 8.51 9.26 -4.06
CA VAL A 12 8.27 9.55 -2.64
C VAL A 12 8.31 8.26 -1.81
N LEU A 13 7.67 7.19 -2.30
CA LEU A 13 7.67 5.89 -1.63
C LEU A 13 9.07 5.27 -1.55
N ALA A 14 9.87 5.35 -2.63
CA ALA A 14 11.25 4.85 -2.64
C ALA A 14 12.11 5.58 -1.60
N GLU A 15 12.01 6.91 -1.53
CA GLU A 15 12.76 7.73 -0.57
C GLU A 15 12.38 7.42 0.89
N LEU A 16 11.08 7.24 1.17
CA LEU A 16 10.60 6.83 2.49
C LEU A 16 11.07 5.41 2.84
N ALA A 17 11.04 4.48 1.88
CA ALA A 17 11.51 3.11 2.07
C ALA A 17 13.00 3.06 2.41
N LYS A 18 13.83 3.77 1.65
CA LYS A 18 15.27 3.89 1.90
C LYS A 18 15.56 4.45 3.28
N ARG A 19 14.89 5.53 3.65
CA ARG A 19 15.16 6.26 4.90
C ARG A 19 14.71 5.51 6.15
N TYR A 20 13.56 4.84 6.09
CA TYR A 20 12.91 4.25 7.27
C TYR A 20 12.86 2.72 7.25
N GLY A 21 13.45 2.06 6.24
CA GLY A 21 13.42 0.61 6.09
C GLY A 21 12.01 0.05 5.83
N ILE A 22 11.14 0.84 5.20
CA ILE A 22 9.76 0.40 4.90
C ILE A 22 9.81 -0.61 3.77
N LYS A 23 9.25 -1.80 4.02
CA LYS A 23 9.14 -2.84 2.99
C LYS A 23 8.02 -2.46 2.01
N LEU A 24 8.37 -2.19 0.76
CA LEU A 24 7.44 -1.91 -0.35
C LEU A 24 6.76 -3.20 -0.84
N ARG A 25 5.97 -3.82 0.02
CA ARG A 25 5.21 -5.04 -0.29
C ARG A 25 3.85 -4.99 0.37
N PHE A 26 2.86 -5.58 -0.30
CA PHE A 26 1.54 -5.73 0.29
C PHE A 26 1.51 -6.86 1.33
N ASP A 27 0.81 -6.63 2.44
CA ASP A 27 0.52 -7.64 3.46
C ASP A 27 -0.99 -7.67 3.74
N ARG A 28 -1.65 -8.79 3.39
CA ARG A 28 -3.11 -8.98 3.53
C ARG A 28 -3.62 -8.85 4.97
N ASN A 29 -2.75 -9.06 5.96
CA ASN A 29 -3.11 -9.05 7.37
C ASN A 29 -2.89 -7.68 8.04
N ARG A 30 -2.29 -6.71 7.33
CA ARG A 30 -1.98 -5.37 7.87
C ARG A 30 -2.73 -4.26 7.15
N THR A 31 -3.83 -4.58 6.48
CA THR A 31 -4.65 -3.61 5.74
C THR A 31 -5.48 -2.73 6.68
N ARG A 32 -5.68 -1.47 6.30
CA ARG A 32 -6.44 -0.48 7.08
C ARG A 32 -7.47 0.21 6.19
N CYS A 33 -8.57 0.65 6.79
CA CYS A 33 -9.62 1.38 6.09
C CYS A 33 -9.12 2.75 5.62
N PRO A 34 -9.20 3.09 4.32
CA PRO A 34 -8.78 4.41 3.83
C PRO A 34 -9.61 5.58 4.38
N VAL A 35 -10.79 5.33 4.95
CA VAL A 35 -11.72 6.36 5.42
C VAL A 35 -11.55 6.67 6.91
N CYS A 36 -11.42 5.64 7.76
CA CYS A 36 -11.35 5.80 9.21
C CYS A 36 -10.07 5.20 9.83
N ASN A 37 -9.15 4.71 8.99
CA ASN A 37 -7.89 4.10 9.38
C ASN A 37 -8.00 2.90 10.36
N SER A 38 -9.18 2.30 10.56
CA SER A 38 -9.32 1.10 11.40
C SER A 38 -8.76 -0.15 10.69
N PRO A 39 -8.13 -1.11 11.41
CA PRO A 39 -7.69 -2.37 10.82
C PRO A 39 -8.85 -3.10 10.14
N LEU A 40 -8.62 -3.59 8.92
CA LEU A 40 -9.63 -4.36 8.22
C LEU A 40 -9.60 -5.83 8.65
N LYS A 41 -10.76 -6.47 8.66
CA LYS A 41 -10.89 -7.91 8.89
C LYS A 41 -11.09 -8.62 7.55
N LEU A 42 -10.25 -9.61 7.25
CA LEU A 42 -10.48 -10.51 6.13
C LEU A 42 -11.71 -11.37 6.46
N VAL A 43 -12.73 -11.32 5.61
CA VAL A 43 -14.02 -12.01 5.81
C VAL A 43 -14.28 -13.08 4.75
N ASN A 44 -13.58 -13.00 3.62
CA ASN A 44 -13.61 -14.04 2.61
C ASN A 44 -12.23 -14.16 1.95
N ASP A 45 -11.88 -15.38 1.55
CA ASP A 45 -10.66 -15.69 0.79
C ASP A 45 -11.01 -16.37 -0.56
N LYS A 46 -12.24 -16.89 -0.73
CA LYS A 46 -12.67 -17.62 -1.93
C LYS A 46 -14.12 -17.29 -2.33
N PRO A 47 -14.42 -17.05 -3.62
CA PRO A 47 -13.52 -17.11 -4.77
C PRO A 47 -12.55 -15.90 -4.86
N ARG A 48 -12.70 -14.89 -4.00
CA ARG A 48 -11.80 -13.73 -3.93
C ARG A 48 -11.60 -13.28 -2.49
N GLU A 49 -10.47 -12.63 -2.24
CA GLU A 49 -10.21 -11.96 -0.97
C GLU A 49 -11.12 -10.74 -0.78
N GLU A 50 -11.84 -10.71 0.33
CA GLU A 50 -12.66 -9.59 0.77
C GLU A 50 -12.35 -9.19 2.21
N TRP A 51 -12.26 -7.89 2.42
CA TRP A 51 -12.07 -7.29 3.72
C TRP A 51 -13.27 -6.42 4.10
N ILE A 52 -13.61 -6.38 5.38
CA ILE A 52 -14.59 -5.46 5.95
C ILE A 52 -13.94 -4.58 7.02
N CYS A 53 -14.33 -3.31 7.07
CA CYS A 53 -14.02 -2.45 8.20
C CYS A 53 -15.02 -2.68 9.33
N PRO A 54 -14.58 -3.10 10.54
CA PRO A 54 -15.48 -3.30 11.67
C PRO A 54 -16.04 -1.99 12.24
N ASN A 55 -15.42 -0.84 11.92
CA ASN A 55 -15.83 0.47 12.44
C ASN A 55 -16.88 1.13 11.54
N CYS A 56 -16.61 1.27 10.23
CA CYS A 56 -17.51 1.97 9.30
C CYS A 56 -18.28 1.05 8.33
N GLY A 57 -18.10 -0.27 8.43
CA GLY A 57 -18.83 -1.26 7.62
C GLY A 57 -18.42 -1.37 6.15
N LYS A 58 -17.51 -0.52 5.65
CA LYS A 58 -17.07 -0.56 4.23
C LYS A 58 -16.36 -1.87 3.89
N ARG A 59 -16.62 -2.35 2.67
CA ARG A 59 -16.02 -3.57 2.10
C ARG A 59 -15.00 -3.24 1.02
N TYR A 60 -13.95 -4.05 0.94
CA TYR A 60 -12.83 -3.88 0.01
C TYR A 60 -12.44 -5.23 -0.60
N TRP A 61 -12.01 -5.22 -1.84
CA TRP A 61 -11.50 -6.39 -2.55
C TRP A 61 -10.46 -5.95 -3.59
N ARG A 62 -9.69 -6.90 -4.13
CA ARG A 62 -8.72 -6.63 -5.20
C ARG A 62 -9.42 -6.47 -6.55
N GLY A 63 -9.76 -5.23 -6.91
CA GLY A 63 -10.37 -4.87 -8.20
C GLY A 63 -9.39 -4.26 -9.22
N SER A 64 -9.90 -3.51 -10.20
CA SER A 64 -9.06 -2.79 -11.18
C SER A 64 -8.08 -1.81 -10.52
N HIS A 65 -8.54 -1.06 -9.51
CA HIS A 65 -7.71 -0.11 -8.77
C HIS A 65 -6.49 -0.77 -8.11
N TRP A 66 -6.64 -2.02 -7.67
CA TRP A 66 -5.54 -2.79 -7.07
C TRP A 66 -4.34 -2.95 -8.02
N ARG A 67 -4.60 -3.08 -9.33
CA ARG A 67 -3.53 -3.19 -10.33
C ARG A 67 -2.67 -1.93 -10.39
N ASN A 68 -3.28 -0.75 -10.26
CA ASN A 68 -2.55 0.52 -10.26
C ASN A 68 -1.73 0.71 -8.98
N ILE A 69 -2.27 0.29 -7.82
CA ILE A 69 -1.51 0.28 -6.55
C ILE A 69 -0.27 -0.60 -6.69
N MET A 70 -0.44 -1.83 -7.19
CA MET A 70 0.67 -2.76 -7.36
C MET A 70 1.71 -2.25 -8.37
N LYS A 71 1.28 -1.59 -9.46
CA LYS A 71 2.19 -0.92 -10.38
C LYS A 71 3.01 0.16 -9.67
N THR A 72 2.36 1.02 -8.89
CA THR A 72 3.03 2.08 -8.12
C THR A 72 4.05 1.51 -7.14
N ILE A 73 3.71 0.43 -6.42
CA ILE A 73 4.65 -0.25 -5.50
C ILE A 73 5.84 -0.84 -6.26
N LYS A 74 5.60 -1.44 -7.44
CA LYS A 74 6.65 -1.99 -8.30
C LYS A 74 7.60 -0.88 -8.78
N ASP A 75 7.06 0.18 -9.35
CA ASP A 75 7.84 1.33 -9.86
C ASP A 75 8.68 1.97 -8.73
N ALA A 76 8.13 2.04 -7.51
CA ALA A 76 8.87 2.50 -6.32
C ALA A 76 10.02 1.56 -5.95
N GLY A 77 9.80 0.25 -6.03
CA GLY A 77 10.85 -0.75 -5.77
C GLY A 77 11.99 -0.68 -6.78
N GLU A 78 11.67 -0.46 -8.06
CA GLU A 78 12.68 -0.27 -9.12
C GLU A 78 13.52 0.99 -8.85
N ARG A 79 12.89 2.11 -8.50
CA ARG A 79 13.58 3.37 -8.14
C ARG A 79 14.44 3.24 -6.89
N LEU A 80 13.96 2.49 -5.89
CA LEU A 80 14.73 2.22 -4.67
C LEU A 80 16.03 1.48 -5.02
N ALA A 81 15.94 0.41 -5.81
CA ALA A 81 17.09 -0.38 -6.24
C ALA A 81 18.09 0.46 -7.07
N SER A 82 17.61 1.30 -7.99
CA SER A 82 18.48 2.20 -8.76
C SER A 82 19.18 3.27 -7.91
N SER A 83 18.68 3.57 -6.71
CA SER A 83 19.30 4.53 -5.79
C SER A 83 20.32 3.91 -4.84
N GLU A 84 20.41 2.58 -4.81
CA GLU A 84 21.36 1.79 -4.01
C GLU A 84 22.56 1.30 -4.84
N ALA A 85 22.44 1.35 -6.18
CA ALA A 85 23.53 1.15 -7.14
C ALA A 85 24.35 2.43 -7.32
#